data_AF-A0A7J6W4M4-F1
#
_entry.id   AF-A0A7J6W4M4-F1
#
_cell.length_a   1.000
_cell.length_b   1.000
_cell.length_c   1.000
_cell.angle_alpha   90.00
_cell.angle_beta   90.00
_cell.angle_gamma   90.00
#
_symmetry.space_group_name_H-M   'P 1'
#
loop_
_entity.id
_entity.type
_entity.pdbx_description
1 polymer ?
#
loop_
_entity_poly.entity_id
_entity_poly.type
_entity_poly.pdbx_seq_one_letter_code
_entity_poly.pdbx_strand_id
1 'polypeptide(L)'
;SCCVRYSEVQTSRLNQSLPFPTVLQKPFTVKEGPNSSAAGNPNEIAKLFPNLFGQPSASLVPSETQGLNPDQKLRIGVVLSGGQAPGGHNVISGIFDYLQERAKGSSLYGFKGGPAGIMKGKYVELTPEFIYPYRNQGGFDMICSGRDKIETPEQFKQAEETVVKLDLDGLVVIGGDDSNTNACLLAENFR
;
A
#
# COMPACT_ATOMS: atom_id res chain seq x y z
N SER A 1 6.73 -26.85 18.68
CA SER A 1 7.10 -25.69 17.86
C SER A 1 7.71 -26.21 16.56
N CYS A 2 7.09 -25.93 15.42
CA CYS A 2 7.72 -26.23 14.14
C CYS A 2 8.74 -25.12 13.89
N CYS A 3 10.03 -25.42 14.07
CA CYS A 3 11.09 -24.46 13.74
C CYS A 3 11.05 -24.27 12.22
N VAL A 4 10.60 -23.11 11.74
CA VAL A 4 10.66 -22.76 10.32
C VAL A 4 12.14 -22.80 9.93
N ARG A 5 12.56 -23.89 9.27
CA ARG A 5 13.92 -24.03 8.76
C ARG A 5 13.98 -23.31 7.42
N TYR A 6 14.54 -22.11 7.42
CA TYR A 6 14.97 -21.46 6.20
C TYR A 6 16.09 -22.28 5.55
N SER A 7 16.11 -22.33 4.22
CA SER A 7 17.30 -22.75 3.49
C SER A 7 18.43 -21.73 3.69
N GLU A 8 19.67 -22.14 3.38
CA GLU A 8 20.84 -21.25 3.41
C GLU A 8 20.64 -20.02 2.53
N VAL A 9 20.06 -20.21 1.34
CA VAL A 9 19.75 -19.12 0.40
C VAL A 9 18.72 -18.16 1.00
N GLN A 10 17.64 -18.66 1.60
CA GLN A 10 16.65 -17.79 2.24
C GLN A 10 17.29 -16.98 3.37
N THR A 11 18.09 -17.63 4.21
CA THR A 11 18.79 -16.98 5.34
C THR A 11 19.73 -15.88 4.86
N SER A 12 20.54 -16.14 3.82
CA SER A 12 21.45 -15.14 3.27
C SER A 12 20.72 -13.96 2.63
N ARG A 13 19.53 -14.17 2.05
CA ARG A 13 18.73 -13.11 1.42
C ARG A 13 17.98 -12.23 2.42
N LEU A 14 17.65 -12.72 3.63
CA LEU A 14 16.94 -11.92 4.66
C LEU A 14 17.62 -10.58 4.95
N ASN A 15 18.96 -10.56 4.97
CA ASN A 15 19.76 -9.38 5.34
C ASN A 15 20.31 -8.61 4.13
N GLN A 16 19.88 -8.95 2.91
CA GLN A 16 20.35 -8.24 1.74
C GLN A 16 19.73 -6.84 1.67
N SER A 17 20.61 -5.83 1.59
CA SER A 17 20.20 -4.46 1.30
C SER A 17 19.82 -4.30 -0.17
N LEU A 18 18.71 -3.60 -0.41
CA LEU A 18 18.21 -3.30 -1.76
C LEU A 18 18.65 -1.90 -2.17
N PRO A 19 18.97 -1.68 -3.46
CA PRO A 19 19.25 -0.34 -3.94
C PRO A 19 18.01 0.55 -3.79
N PHE A 20 18.19 1.71 -3.17
CA PHE A 20 17.11 2.66 -2.92
C PHE A 20 17.35 3.95 -3.70
N PRO A 21 16.34 4.53 -4.38
CA PRO A 21 16.49 5.82 -5.06
C PRO A 21 17.04 6.90 -4.14
N THR A 22 18.05 7.64 -4.58
CA THR A 22 18.76 8.63 -3.75
C THR A 22 17.83 9.69 -3.15
N VAL A 23 16.76 10.05 -3.87
CA VAL A 23 15.76 11.03 -3.41
C VAL A 23 15.01 10.57 -2.15
N LEU A 24 14.83 9.26 -1.96
CA LEU A 24 14.14 8.71 -0.80
C LEU A 24 15.05 8.50 0.42
N GLN A 25 16.38 8.56 0.23
CA GLN A 25 17.36 8.41 1.31
C GLN A 25 17.47 9.67 2.19
N LYS A 26 17.13 10.84 1.64
CA LYS A 26 17.18 12.14 2.31
C LYS A 26 15.78 12.73 2.43
N PRO A 27 15.58 13.78 3.25
CA PRO A 27 14.32 14.51 3.24
C PRO A 27 13.96 14.98 1.82
N PHE A 28 12.69 14.88 1.48
CA PHE A 28 12.14 15.29 0.19
C PHE A 28 10.80 15.98 0.38
N THR A 29 10.39 16.73 -0.63
CA THR A 29 9.05 17.30 -0.74
C THR A 29 8.39 16.84 -2.04
N VAL A 30 7.06 16.88 -2.07
CA VAL A 30 6.27 16.59 -3.26
C VAL A 30 6.08 17.88 -4.04
N LYS A 31 6.52 17.88 -5.30
CA LYS A 31 6.27 18.96 -6.25
C LYS A 31 5.19 18.52 -7.23
N GLU A 32 4.09 19.27 -7.24
CA GLU A 32 3.02 19.13 -8.22
C GLU A 32 3.52 19.51 -9.62
N GLY A 33 3.15 18.71 -10.60
CA GLY A 33 3.34 18.91 -12.01
C GLY A 33 2.03 19.32 -12.70
N PRO A 34 1.94 19.16 -14.04
CA PRO A 34 0.72 19.46 -14.76
C PRO A 34 -0.42 18.51 -14.36
N ASN A 35 -1.65 19.01 -14.51
CA ASN A 35 -2.89 18.22 -14.40
C ASN A 35 -2.85 17.02 -15.37
N SER A 36 -3.28 15.87 -14.88
CA SER A 36 -3.36 14.65 -15.67
C SER A 36 -4.64 14.59 -16.52
N SER A 37 -4.69 13.60 -17.41
CA SER A 37 -5.89 13.27 -18.18
C SER A 37 -5.90 11.76 -18.47
N ALA A 38 -7.03 11.24 -18.95
CA ALA A 38 -7.15 9.84 -19.34
C ALA A 38 -6.52 9.59 -20.72
N ALA A 39 -5.90 8.41 -20.90
CA ALA A 39 -5.34 7.99 -22.18
C ALA A 39 -6.41 7.81 -23.28
N GLY A 40 -7.67 7.55 -22.89
CA GLY A 40 -8.81 7.44 -23.80
C GLY A 40 -10.10 7.91 -23.11
N ASN A 41 -11.04 8.42 -23.92
CA ASN A 41 -12.37 8.88 -23.49
C ASN A 41 -12.39 9.84 -22.28
N PRO A 42 -11.59 10.94 -22.27
CA PRO A 42 -11.45 11.80 -21.10
C PRO A 42 -12.78 12.39 -20.62
N ASN A 43 -13.70 12.74 -21.52
CA ASN A 43 -15.00 13.29 -21.16
C ASN A 43 -15.92 12.29 -20.46
N GLU A 44 -15.79 10.99 -20.74
CA GLU A 44 -16.58 9.94 -20.09
C GLU A 44 -15.97 9.59 -18.73
N ILE A 45 -14.65 9.45 -18.67
CA ILE A 45 -13.92 9.19 -17.42
C ILE A 45 -14.12 10.35 -16.43
N ALA A 46 -14.08 11.60 -16.88
CA ALA A 46 -14.35 12.75 -16.02
C ALA A 46 -15.74 12.73 -15.37
N LYS A 47 -16.75 12.14 -16.04
CA LYS A 47 -18.10 11.97 -15.46
C LYS A 47 -18.14 10.86 -14.41
N LEU A 48 -17.30 9.84 -14.56
CA LEU A 48 -17.21 8.71 -13.63
C LEU A 48 -16.39 9.05 -12.38
N PHE A 49 -15.43 9.96 -12.50
CA PHE A 49 -14.49 10.33 -11.43
C PHE A 49 -14.49 11.84 -11.16
N PRO A 50 -15.63 12.44 -10.76
CA PRO A 50 -15.72 13.88 -10.53
C PRO A 50 -14.75 14.42 -9.47
N ASN A 51 -14.33 13.60 -8.49
CA ASN A 51 -13.43 14.02 -7.42
C ASN A 51 -11.95 13.80 -7.72
N LEU A 52 -11.61 12.76 -8.51
CA LEU A 52 -10.23 12.39 -8.80
C LEU A 52 -9.72 12.79 -10.19
N PHE A 53 -10.61 13.01 -11.16
CA PHE A 53 -10.18 13.28 -12.53
C PHE A 53 -9.38 14.60 -12.62
N GLY A 54 -8.25 14.56 -13.32
CA GLY A 54 -7.43 15.75 -13.57
C GLY A 54 -6.46 16.12 -12.46
N GLN A 55 -6.30 15.28 -11.43
CA GLN A 55 -5.30 15.52 -10.37
C GLN A 55 -3.89 15.73 -10.95
N PRO A 56 -3.09 16.64 -10.35
CA PRO A 56 -1.76 16.94 -10.83
C PRO A 56 -0.84 15.72 -10.67
N SER A 57 0.06 15.55 -11.63
CA SER A 57 1.19 14.63 -11.48
C SER A 57 2.07 15.05 -10.30
N ALA A 58 2.77 14.10 -9.68
CA ALA A 58 3.63 14.36 -8.53
C ALA A 58 5.06 13.92 -8.82
N SER A 59 6.04 14.72 -8.37
CA SER A 59 7.46 14.39 -8.41
C SER A 59 8.08 14.62 -7.04
N LEU A 60 9.03 13.75 -6.67
CA LEU A 60 9.79 13.92 -5.43
C LEU A 60 11.04 14.74 -5.72
N VAL A 61 11.24 15.80 -4.96
CA VAL A 61 12.45 16.65 -5.06
C VAL A 61 13.15 16.70 -3.70
N PRO A 62 14.50 16.71 -3.67
CA PRO A 62 15.25 16.85 -2.42
C PRO A 62 14.81 18.10 -1.64
N SER A 63 14.76 17.97 -0.31
CA SER A 63 14.42 19.05 0.61
C SER A 63 15.42 19.09 1.76
N GLU A 64 15.59 20.26 2.37
CA GLU A 64 16.36 20.41 3.61
C GLU A 64 15.51 20.11 4.86
N THR A 65 14.20 20.27 4.77
CA THR A 65 13.25 19.98 5.85
C THR A 65 12.57 18.63 5.65
N GLN A 66 12.33 17.90 6.74
CA GLN A 66 11.47 16.72 6.70
C GLN A 66 10.03 17.16 6.38
N GLY A 67 9.45 16.60 5.33
CA GLY A 67 8.10 16.95 4.88
C GLY A 67 6.97 16.41 5.78
N LEU A 68 7.28 15.43 6.64
CA LEU A 68 6.38 14.94 7.68
C LEU A 68 6.78 15.52 9.02
N ASN A 69 5.78 15.92 9.81
CA ASN A 69 6.01 16.27 11.22
C ASN A 69 6.49 14.99 11.95
N PRO A 70 7.62 15.03 12.69
CA PRO A 70 8.14 13.86 13.42
C PRO A 70 7.13 13.23 14.40
N ASP A 71 6.15 14.00 14.88
CA ASP A 71 5.10 13.52 15.78
C ASP A 71 3.86 12.99 15.05
N GLN A 72 3.80 13.09 13.72
CA GLN A 72 2.71 12.58 12.92
C GLN A 72 2.78 11.05 12.85
N LYS A 73 1.80 10.40 13.48
CA LYS A 73 1.60 8.95 13.43
C LYS A 73 0.58 8.65 12.35
N LEU A 74 0.91 7.69 11.49
CA LEU A 74 0.05 7.24 10.40
C LEU A 74 -0.49 5.84 10.69
N ARG A 75 -1.73 5.59 10.27
CA ARG A 75 -2.38 4.28 10.32
C ARG A 75 -2.64 3.85 8.89
N ILE A 76 -1.78 2.97 8.37
CA ILE A 76 -1.81 2.59 6.96
C ILE A 76 -2.32 1.15 6.81
N GLY A 77 -3.26 0.94 5.91
CA GLY A 77 -3.69 -0.37 5.45
C GLY A 77 -2.94 -0.81 4.19
N VAL A 78 -2.62 -2.09 4.06
CA VAL A 78 -2.03 -2.67 2.85
C VAL A 78 -2.77 -3.93 2.43
N VAL A 79 -2.91 -4.16 1.12
CA VAL A 79 -3.52 -5.38 0.57
C VAL A 79 -2.74 -5.87 -0.65
N LEU A 80 -2.54 -7.19 -0.73
CA LEU A 80 -2.03 -7.86 -1.93
C LEU A 80 -3.23 -8.37 -2.75
N SER A 81 -3.39 -7.88 -3.98
CA SER A 81 -4.53 -8.18 -4.83
C SER A 81 -4.08 -8.80 -6.16
N GLY A 82 -4.77 -9.85 -6.59
CA GLY A 82 -4.45 -10.57 -7.83
C GLY A 82 -3.51 -11.77 -7.65
N GLY A 83 -2.90 -12.16 -8.76
CA GLY A 83 -1.92 -13.24 -8.80
C GLY A 83 -0.60 -12.85 -8.14
N GLN A 84 0.09 -13.84 -7.57
CA GLN A 84 1.38 -13.59 -6.93
C GLN A 84 2.43 -13.10 -7.91
N ALA A 85 3.23 -12.13 -7.47
CA ALA A 85 4.39 -11.63 -8.19
C ALA A 85 5.59 -11.52 -7.23
N PRO A 86 6.82 -11.92 -7.64
CA PRO A 86 8.01 -11.72 -6.83
C PRO A 86 8.19 -10.24 -6.43
N GLY A 87 8.44 -9.99 -5.15
CA GLY A 87 8.68 -8.64 -4.61
C GLY A 87 7.53 -8.02 -3.83
N GLY A 88 6.33 -8.62 -3.79
CA GLY A 88 5.21 -8.08 -3.00
C GLY A 88 5.52 -7.93 -1.51
N HIS A 89 6.23 -8.89 -0.91
CA HIS A 89 6.71 -8.77 0.47
C HIS A 89 7.67 -7.60 0.66
N ASN A 90 8.48 -7.27 -0.35
CA ASN A 90 9.42 -6.15 -0.29
C ASN A 90 8.71 -4.80 -0.40
N VAL A 91 7.59 -4.71 -1.12
CA VAL A 91 6.75 -3.50 -1.10
C VAL A 91 6.23 -3.24 0.31
N ILE A 92 5.68 -4.27 0.96
CA ILE A 92 5.18 -4.16 2.34
C ILE A 92 6.32 -3.82 3.31
N SER A 93 7.47 -4.50 3.18
CA SER A 93 8.64 -4.24 4.02
C SER A 93 9.16 -2.81 3.86
N GLY A 94 9.20 -2.28 2.63
CA GLY A 94 9.64 -0.91 2.37
C GLY A 94 8.69 0.15 2.93
N ILE A 95 7.38 -0.08 2.84
CA ILE A 95 6.37 0.78 3.49
C ILE A 95 6.57 0.74 5.01
N PHE A 96 6.74 -0.44 5.57
CA PHE A 96 6.98 -0.61 7.00
C PHE A 96 8.24 0.13 7.46
N ASP A 97 9.37 -0.07 6.78
CA ASP A 97 10.64 0.59 7.10
C ASP A 97 10.51 2.11 7.02
N TYR A 98 9.85 2.63 5.98
CA TYR A 98 9.59 4.05 5.85
C TYR A 98 8.80 4.61 7.04
N LEU A 99 7.72 3.93 7.46
CA LEU A 99 6.93 4.33 8.62
C LEU A 99 7.77 4.32 9.91
N GLN A 100 8.58 3.29 10.13
CA GLN A 100 9.42 3.18 11.32
C GLN A 100 10.55 4.22 11.38
N GLU A 101 11.09 4.63 10.22
CA GLU A 101 12.18 5.58 10.14
C GLU A 101 11.72 7.04 10.12
N ARG A 102 10.60 7.33 9.43
CA ARG A 102 10.17 8.70 9.11
C ARG A 102 8.86 9.13 9.77
N ALA A 103 8.06 8.20 10.28
CA ALA A 103 6.76 8.47 10.92
C ALA A 103 6.59 7.60 12.18
N LYS A 104 7.50 7.76 13.14
CA LYS A 104 7.61 6.88 14.31
C LYS A 104 6.30 6.81 15.10
N GLY A 105 5.92 5.59 15.48
CA GLY A 105 4.65 5.34 16.18
C GLY A 105 3.45 5.14 15.24
N SER A 106 3.69 5.09 13.93
CA SER A 106 2.72 4.62 12.94
C SER A 106 2.43 3.12 13.07
N SER A 107 1.27 2.70 12.57
CA SER A 107 0.85 1.30 12.48
C SER A 107 0.61 0.90 11.04
N LEU A 108 0.93 -0.35 10.71
CA LEU A 108 0.69 -0.95 9.39
C LEU A 108 -0.23 -2.17 9.54
N TYR A 109 -1.36 -2.17 8.85
CA TYR A 109 -2.35 -3.26 8.89
C TYR A 109 -2.40 -3.99 7.55
N GLY A 110 -2.13 -5.29 7.55
CA GLY A 110 -2.21 -6.13 6.36
C GLY A 110 -3.56 -6.83 6.25
N PHE A 111 -4.35 -6.49 5.21
CA PHE A 111 -5.63 -7.13 4.92
C PHE A 111 -5.45 -8.52 4.31
N LYS A 112 -6.10 -9.52 4.91
CA LYS A 112 -5.87 -10.93 4.56
C LYS A 112 -6.72 -11.38 3.37
N GLY A 113 -6.08 -12.05 2.41
CA GLY A 113 -6.76 -12.70 1.29
C GLY A 113 -7.30 -11.72 0.25
N GLY A 114 -6.61 -10.61 0.02
CA GLY A 114 -6.99 -9.63 -1.00
C GLY A 114 -8.12 -8.69 -0.60
N PRO A 115 -8.81 -8.06 -1.57
CA PRO A 115 -9.81 -7.02 -1.32
C PRO A 115 -10.98 -7.46 -0.42
N ALA A 116 -11.34 -8.76 -0.42
CA ALA A 116 -12.31 -9.29 0.52
C ALA A 116 -11.88 -9.15 1.99
N GLY A 117 -10.58 -9.09 2.27
CA GLY A 117 -10.05 -8.79 3.60
C GLY A 117 -10.47 -7.40 4.08
N ILE A 118 -10.48 -6.42 3.18
CA ILE A 118 -10.93 -5.05 3.49
C ILE A 118 -12.42 -5.06 3.81
N MET A 119 -13.26 -5.59 2.91
CA MET A 119 -14.72 -5.61 3.10
C MET A 119 -15.14 -6.38 4.36
N LYS A 120 -14.43 -7.46 4.71
CA LYS A 120 -14.76 -8.30 5.86
C LYS A 120 -14.05 -7.88 7.15
N GLY A 121 -13.27 -6.80 7.13
CA GLY A 121 -12.45 -6.38 8.28
C GLY A 121 -11.48 -7.46 8.76
N LYS A 122 -10.95 -8.29 7.86
CA LYS A 122 -9.98 -9.34 8.16
C LYS A 122 -8.57 -8.84 7.91
N TYR A 123 -7.86 -8.49 8.97
CA TYR A 123 -6.50 -7.97 8.91
C TYR A 123 -5.62 -8.53 10.03
N VAL A 124 -4.34 -8.18 9.98
CA VAL A 124 -3.37 -8.35 11.06
C VAL A 124 -2.49 -7.11 11.13
N GLU A 125 -2.09 -6.69 12.32
CA GLU A 125 -1.06 -5.67 12.48
C GLU A 125 0.31 -6.26 12.11
N LEU A 126 1.04 -5.58 11.24
CA LEU A 126 2.35 -6.02 10.77
C LEU A 126 3.43 -5.45 11.68
N THR A 127 4.02 -6.33 12.50
CA THR A 127 5.12 -5.98 13.43
C THR A 127 6.49 -6.34 12.82
N PRO A 128 7.61 -5.88 13.40
CA PRO A 128 8.94 -6.27 12.95
C PRO A 128 9.12 -7.79 12.89
N GLU A 129 8.63 -8.51 13.91
CA GLU A 129 8.73 -9.96 14.02
C GLU A 129 7.84 -10.66 12.98
N PHE A 130 6.69 -10.08 12.67
CA PHE A 130 5.79 -10.61 11.64
C PHE A 130 6.40 -10.47 10.24
N ILE A 131 7.02 -9.32 9.93
CA ILE A 131 7.57 -9.03 8.60
C ILE A 131 8.91 -9.73 8.36
N TYR A 132 9.74 -9.87 9.40
CA TYR A 132 11.12 -10.37 9.27
C TYR A 132 11.26 -11.66 8.41
N PRO A 133 10.44 -12.71 8.61
CA PRO A 133 10.47 -13.94 7.79
C PRO A 133 10.32 -13.74 6.28
N TYR A 134 9.66 -12.67 5.86
CA TYR A 134 9.25 -12.43 4.48
C TYR A 134 10.17 -11.46 3.74
N ARG A 135 11.15 -10.86 4.42
CA ARG A 135 12.08 -9.93 3.79
C ARG A 135 12.86 -10.64 2.68
N ASN A 136 12.81 -10.07 1.48
CA ASN A 136 13.45 -10.59 0.28
C ASN A 136 12.99 -11.99 -0.13
N GLN A 137 11.83 -12.44 0.37
CA GLN A 137 11.21 -13.70 -0.03
C GLN A 137 10.23 -13.47 -1.19
N GLY A 138 9.97 -14.52 -1.95
CA GLY A 138 8.93 -14.53 -2.99
C GLY A 138 7.58 -14.95 -2.42
N GLY A 139 6.52 -14.81 -3.24
CA GLY A 139 5.16 -15.17 -2.85
C GLY A 139 4.39 -14.00 -2.23
N PHE A 140 3.12 -14.25 -1.90
CA PHE A 140 2.20 -13.32 -1.24
C PHE A 140 1.66 -13.88 0.08
N ASP A 141 2.28 -14.95 0.60
CA ASP A 141 1.85 -15.73 1.77
C ASP A 141 1.90 -14.97 3.11
N MET A 142 2.55 -13.80 3.18
CA MET A 142 2.51 -12.90 4.34
C MET A 142 1.09 -12.55 4.79
N ILE A 143 0.22 -12.21 3.83
CA ILE A 143 -1.19 -11.88 4.08
C ILE A 143 -2.15 -12.56 3.10
N CYS A 144 -1.63 -13.40 2.20
CA CYS A 144 -2.32 -13.97 1.05
C CYS A 144 -2.91 -12.90 0.11
N SER A 145 -3.36 -13.33 -1.06
CA SER A 145 -4.09 -12.47 -1.99
C SER A 145 -5.44 -13.05 -2.37
N GLY A 146 -6.22 -12.22 -3.06
CA GLY A 146 -7.55 -12.54 -3.58
C GLY A 146 -7.81 -11.71 -4.83
N ARG A 147 -8.89 -12.03 -5.54
CA ARG A 147 -9.29 -11.37 -6.80
C ARG A 147 -10.68 -10.74 -6.69
N ASP A 148 -11.17 -10.56 -5.48
CA ASP A 148 -12.48 -9.98 -5.23
C ASP A 148 -12.55 -8.56 -5.78
N LYS A 149 -13.68 -8.24 -6.39
CA LYS A 149 -13.99 -6.89 -6.88
C LYS A 149 -14.84 -6.15 -5.86
N ILE A 150 -14.70 -4.83 -5.85
CA ILE A 150 -15.51 -3.91 -5.04
C ILE A 150 -16.29 -3.07 -6.04
N GLU A 151 -17.54 -3.46 -6.30
CA GLU A 151 -18.35 -2.90 -7.39
C GLU A 151 -19.73 -2.44 -6.90
N THR A 152 -20.26 -3.05 -5.83
CA THR A 152 -21.60 -2.75 -5.32
C THR A 152 -21.57 -1.73 -4.18
N PRO A 153 -22.62 -0.89 -4.01
CA PRO A 153 -22.70 0.06 -2.90
C PRO A 153 -22.49 -0.58 -1.52
N GLU A 154 -22.99 -1.80 -1.32
CA GLU A 154 -22.82 -2.55 -0.07
C GLU A 154 -21.35 -2.92 0.18
N GLN A 155 -20.61 -3.29 -0.86
CA GLN A 155 -19.18 -3.59 -0.76
C GLN A 155 -18.35 -2.34 -0.48
N PHE A 156 -18.68 -1.21 -1.11
CA PHE A 156 -18.04 0.08 -0.82
C PHE A 156 -18.27 0.48 0.64
N LYS A 157 -19.51 0.38 1.12
CA LYS A 157 -19.86 0.66 2.51
C LYS A 157 -19.11 -0.24 3.49
N GLN A 158 -19.01 -1.54 3.21
CA GLN A 158 -18.24 -2.47 4.05
C GLN A 158 -16.74 -2.11 4.12
N ALA A 159 -16.17 -1.69 3.00
CA ALA A 159 -14.79 -1.21 2.97
C ALA A 159 -14.64 0.09 3.77
N GLU A 160 -15.54 1.05 3.58
CA GLU A 160 -15.59 2.32 4.32
C GLU A 160 -15.69 2.09 5.83
N GLU A 161 -16.64 1.27 6.29
CA GLU A 161 -16.81 0.91 7.69
C GLU A 161 -15.53 0.33 8.29
N THR A 162 -14.81 -0.48 7.52
CA THR A 162 -13.54 -1.06 7.98
C THR A 162 -12.43 -0.01 8.10
N VAL A 163 -12.25 0.86 7.09
CA VAL A 163 -11.20 1.88 7.13
C VAL A 163 -11.49 2.96 8.17
N VAL A 164 -12.76 3.32 8.39
CA VAL A 164 -13.19 4.27 9.44
C VAL A 164 -13.03 3.64 10.82
N LYS A 165 -13.43 2.38 11.01
CA LYS A 165 -13.24 1.67 12.30
C LYS A 165 -11.78 1.54 12.68
N LEU A 166 -10.92 1.31 11.70
CA LEU A 166 -9.47 1.28 11.86
C LEU A 166 -8.84 2.68 11.88
N ASP A 167 -9.62 3.72 11.56
CA ASP A 167 -9.19 5.11 11.49
C ASP A 167 -7.89 5.22 10.69
N LEU A 168 -7.94 4.69 9.45
CA LEU A 168 -6.81 4.65 8.54
C LEU A 168 -6.62 6.01 7.84
N ASP A 169 -5.38 6.49 7.83
CA ASP A 169 -4.95 7.65 7.05
C ASP A 169 -4.74 7.32 5.56
N GLY A 170 -4.54 6.03 5.25
CA GLY A 170 -4.28 5.59 3.89
C GLY A 170 -4.43 4.09 3.68
N LEU A 171 -4.79 3.71 2.46
CA LEU A 171 -4.89 2.33 2.02
C LEU A 171 -4.04 2.13 0.77
N VAL A 172 -3.09 1.20 0.83
CA VAL A 172 -2.20 0.86 -0.29
C VAL A 172 -2.63 -0.47 -0.91
N VAL A 173 -3.07 -0.41 -2.16
CA VAL A 173 -3.43 -1.59 -2.95
C VAL A 173 -2.24 -1.98 -3.83
N ILE A 174 -1.75 -3.21 -3.68
CA ILE A 174 -0.63 -3.74 -4.45
C ILE A 174 -1.17 -4.81 -5.40
N GLY A 175 -1.20 -4.53 -6.70
CA GLY A 175 -1.72 -5.46 -7.70
C GLY A 175 -1.62 -4.95 -9.13
N GLY A 176 -2.26 -5.68 -10.04
CA GLY A 176 -2.32 -5.36 -11.47
C GLY A 176 -3.40 -4.35 -11.85
N ASP A 177 -3.79 -4.33 -13.11
CA ASP A 177 -4.80 -3.44 -13.70
C ASP A 177 -6.14 -3.51 -12.97
N ASP A 178 -6.77 -4.69 -12.87
CA ASP A 178 -8.04 -4.88 -12.13
C ASP A 178 -7.98 -4.37 -10.68
N SER A 179 -6.82 -4.54 -10.03
CA SER A 179 -6.63 -4.13 -8.64
C SER A 179 -6.51 -2.62 -8.50
N ASN A 180 -5.84 -1.96 -9.45
CA ASN A 180 -5.75 -0.51 -9.50
C ASN A 180 -7.08 0.13 -9.95
N THR A 181 -7.91 -0.56 -10.74
CA THR A 181 -9.30 -0.14 -10.98
C THR A 181 -10.11 -0.11 -9.68
N ASN A 182 -10.04 -1.17 -8.86
CA ASN A 182 -10.67 -1.16 -7.53
C ASN A 182 -10.15 -0.03 -6.64
N ALA A 183 -8.82 0.22 -6.65
CA ALA A 183 -8.21 1.29 -5.87
C ALA A 183 -8.73 2.67 -6.29
N CYS A 184 -8.88 2.92 -7.60
CA CYS A 184 -9.44 4.15 -8.13
C CYS A 184 -10.90 4.35 -7.70
N LEU A 185 -11.73 3.30 -7.81
CA LEU A 185 -13.14 3.35 -7.39
C LEU A 185 -13.29 3.60 -5.89
N LEU A 186 -12.48 2.93 -5.05
CA LEU A 186 -12.45 3.17 -3.61
C LEU A 186 -12.08 4.62 -3.28
N ALA A 187 -11.02 5.14 -3.91
CA ALA A 187 -10.56 6.50 -3.67
C ALA A 187 -11.59 7.56 -4.10
N GLU A 188 -12.32 7.31 -5.18
CA GLU A 188 -13.42 8.18 -5.62
C GLU A 188 -14.60 8.14 -4.64
N ASN A 189 -14.94 6.94 -4.13
CA ASN A 189 -16.05 6.75 -3.21
C ASN A 189 -15.78 7.32 -1.80
N PHE A 190 -14.53 7.34 -1.34
CA PHE A 190 -14.18 7.87 -0.01
C PHE A 190 -14.04 9.40 0.04
N ARG A 191 -14.22 10.09 -1.09
CA ARG A 191 -14.06 11.55 -1.25
C ARG A 191 -15.36 12.31 -1.13
#